data_AF-L2GSI7-F1
#
_entry.id   AF-L2GSI7-F1
#
_cell.length_a   1.000
_cell.length_b   1.000
_cell.length_c   1.000
_cell.angle_alpha   90.00
_cell.angle_beta   90.00
_cell.angle_gamma   90.00
#
_symmetry.space_group_name_H-M   'P 1'
#
loop_
_entity.id
_entity.type
_entity.pdbx_description
1 polymer ?
#
loop_
_entity_poly.entity_id
_entity_poly.type
_entity_poly.pdbx_seq_one_letter_code
_entity_poly.pdbx_strand_id
1 'polypeptide(L)'
;MPQTSDDLISEETKNKLLNLLDLHIKKSGFHDKIVQKMEALEVNENVNIEALYKEIYDFMTANMPEEVQDAFFEDVRRIMGNERKHDML
;
A
#
# COMPACT_ATOMS: atom_id res chain seq x y z
N MET A 1 12.96 -27.03 -18.35
CA MET A 1 13.32 -26.00 -17.35
C MET A 1 12.40 -26.20 -16.16
N PRO A 2 12.90 -26.16 -14.91
CA PRO A 2 12.08 -26.41 -13.73
C PRO A 2 11.09 -25.26 -13.54
N GLN A 3 9.91 -25.61 -13.06
CA GLN A 3 8.78 -24.70 -12.85
C GLN A 3 9.13 -23.62 -11.82
N THR A 4 8.89 -22.36 -12.16
CA THR A 4 8.90 -21.21 -11.25
C THR A 4 7.64 -21.27 -10.38
N SER A 5 7.68 -22.00 -9.28
CA SER A 5 6.63 -21.93 -8.26
C SER A 5 6.83 -20.65 -7.44
N ASP A 6 6.17 -19.58 -7.88
CA ASP A 6 5.40 -18.69 -7.01
C ASP A 6 5.88 -18.57 -5.55
N ASP A 7 6.77 -17.61 -5.28
CA ASP A 7 6.86 -16.89 -4.00
C ASP A 7 5.59 -16.03 -3.80
N LEU A 8 4.41 -16.61 -4.00
CA LEU A 8 3.13 -15.95 -3.79
C LEU A 8 2.93 -15.82 -2.29
N ILE A 9 3.24 -14.63 -1.77
CA ILE A 9 2.74 -14.17 -0.48
C ILE A 9 1.25 -14.52 -0.41
N SER A 10 0.84 -15.25 0.63
CA SER A 10 -0.56 -15.66 0.75
C SER A 10 -1.49 -14.44 0.72
N GLU A 11 -2.70 -14.59 0.19
CA GLU A 11 -3.68 -13.49 0.21
C GLU A 11 -3.98 -13.03 1.65
N GLU A 12 -3.88 -13.91 2.65
CA GLU A 12 -3.97 -13.54 4.06
C GLU A 12 -2.83 -12.61 4.48
N THR A 13 -1.59 -12.95 4.12
CA THR A 13 -0.39 -12.15 4.41
C THR A 13 -0.44 -10.81 3.70
N LYS A 14 -0.89 -10.79 2.44
CA LYS A 14 -1.09 -9.57 1.67
C LYS A 14 -2.15 -8.66 2.32
N ASN A 15 -3.30 -9.21 2.70
CA ASN A 15 -4.34 -8.44 3.41
C ASN A 15 -3.83 -7.88 4.74
N LYS A 16 -3.05 -8.65 5.49
CA LYS A 16 -2.41 -8.19 6.72
C LYS A 16 -1.47 -7.01 6.47
N LEU A 17 -0.63 -7.09 5.44
CA LEU A 17 0.26 -5.99 5.04
C LEU A 17 -0.53 -4.74 4.62
N LEU A 18 -1.58 -4.90 3.81
CA LEU A 18 -2.44 -3.78 3.39
C LEU A 18 -3.11 -3.09 4.59
N ASN A 19 -3.58 -3.86 5.57
CA ASN A 19 -4.17 -3.30 6.81
C ASN A 19 -3.14 -2.52 7.64
N LEU A 20 -1.89 -2.99 7.68
CA LEU A 20 -0.81 -2.27 8.37
C LEU A 20 -0.44 -0.97 7.65
N LEU A 21 -0.35 -1.00 6.31
CA LEU A 21 -0.12 0.19 5.50
C LEU A 21 -1.22 1.24 5.70
N ASP A 22 -2.48 0.83 5.65
CA ASP A 22 -3.63 1.71 5.92
C ASP A 22 -3.56 2.34 7.33
N LEU A 23 -3.15 1.55 8.34
CA LEU A 23 -2.96 2.06 9.70
C LEU A 23 -1.87 3.14 9.77
N HIS A 24 -0.73 2.95 9.09
CA HIS A 24 0.36 3.94 9.06
C HIS A 24 -0.04 5.21 8.31
N ILE A 25 -0.74 5.07 7.17
CA ILE A 25 -1.28 6.19 6.39
C ILE A 25 -2.27 7.01 7.23
N LYS A 26 -3.13 6.36 8.02
CA LYS A 26 -4.08 7.04 8.92
C LYS A 26 -3.38 7.74 10.08
N LYS A 27 -2.43 7.07 10.74
CA LYS A 27 -1.72 7.62 11.92
C LYS A 27 -0.83 8.82 11.59
N SER A 28 -0.24 8.85 10.40
CA SER A 28 0.57 9.99 9.92
C SER A 28 -0.27 11.21 9.52
N GLY A 29 -1.59 11.10 9.49
CA GLY A 29 -2.48 12.12 8.92
C GLY A 29 -2.38 12.24 7.40
N PHE A 30 -1.65 11.34 6.73
CA PHE A 30 -1.55 11.34 5.28
C PHE A 30 -2.87 10.96 4.61
N HIS A 31 -3.67 10.10 5.26
CA HIS A 31 -5.04 9.78 4.84
C HIS A 31 -5.87 11.05 4.58
N ASP A 32 -5.85 12.01 5.51
CA ASP A 32 -6.65 13.22 5.41
C ASP A 32 -6.20 14.11 4.24
N LYS A 33 -4.89 14.11 3.92
CA LYS A 33 -4.36 14.80 2.73
C LYS A 33 -4.81 14.15 1.43
N ILE A 34 -4.92 12.82 1.39
CA ILE A 34 -5.46 12.09 0.23
C ILE A 34 -6.93 12.47 0.04
N VAL A 35 -7.73 12.46 1.11
CA VAL A 35 -9.15 12.86 1.07
C VAL A 35 -9.29 14.30 0.58
N GLN A 36 -8.51 15.25 1.12
CA GLN A 36 -8.53 16.64 0.65
C GLN A 36 -8.14 16.76 -0.82
N LYS A 37 -7.15 16.00 -1.29
CA LYS A 37 -6.79 15.97 -2.71
C LYS A 37 -7.93 15.42 -3.56
N MET A 38 -8.63 14.37 -3.11
CA MET A 38 -9.81 13.84 -3.80
C MET A 38 -10.96 14.84 -3.86
N GLU A 39 -11.24 15.55 -2.78
CA GLU A 39 -12.30 16.58 -2.73
C GLU A 39 -11.97 17.78 -3.63
N ALA A 40 -10.69 18.12 -3.78
CA ALA A 40 -10.24 19.18 -4.68
C ALA A 40 -10.29 18.79 -6.17
N LEU A 41 -10.36 17.50 -6.49
CA LEU A 41 -10.60 17.05 -7.85
C LEU A 41 -12.09 17.18 -8.12
N GLU A 42 -12.48 18.22 -8.85
CA GLU A 42 -13.88 18.44 -9.23
C GLU A 42 -14.43 17.25 -10.01
N VAL A 43 -15.15 16.36 -9.31
CA VAL A 43 -15.76 15.20 -9.92
C VAL A 43 -17.07 15.63 -10.58
N ASN A 44 -17.04 15.97 -11.87
CA ASN A 44 -18.25 16.21 -12.67
C ASN A 44 -18.71 14.95 -13.44
N GLU A 45 -19.90 14.99 -14.05
CA GLU A 45 -20.53 13.85 -14.75
C GLU A 45 -19.70 13.29 -15.94
N ASN A 46 -18.66 14.00 -16.39
CA ASN A 46 -17.76 13.59 -17.49
C ASN A 46 -16.37 13.14 -17.00
N VAL A 47 -16.24 12.86 -15.71
CA VAL A 47 -14.97 12.45 -15.11
C VAL A 47 -14.46 11.15 -15.70
N ASN A 48 -13.22 11.21 -16.19
CA ASN A 48 -12.45 10.02 -16.50
C ASN A 48 -11.91 9.42 -15.20
N ILE A 49 -12.52 8.31 -14.75
CA ILE A 49 -12.13 7.57 -13.54
C ILE A 49 -10.65 7.14 -13.60
N GLU A 50 -10.13 6.76 -14.77
CA GLU A 50 -8.73 6.37 -14.92
C GLU A 50 -7.79 7.55 -14.67
N ALA A 51 -8.19 8.76 -15.13
CA ALA A 51 -7.43 9.98 -14.88
C ALA A 51 -7.43 10.34 -13.38
N LEU A 52 -8.56 10.21 -12.69
CA LEU A 52 -8.63 10.41 -11.23
C LEU A 52 -7.76 9.41 -10.47
N TYR A 53 -7.85 8.12 -10.83
CA TYR A 53 -7.03 7.10 -10.20
C TYR A 53 -5.54 7.41 -10.36
N LYS A 54 -5.12 7.75 -11.58
CA LYS A 54 -3.73 8.13 -11.86
C LYS A 54 -3.29 9.36 -11.06
N GLU A 55 -4.13 10.39 -10.98
CA GLU A 55 -3.83 11.62 -10.22
C GLU A 55 -3.63 11.33 -8.73
N ILE A 56 -4.51 10.53 -8.12
CA ILE A 56 -4.39 10.13 -6.71
C ILE A 56 -3.19 9.22 -6.50
N TYR A 57 -2.94 8.27 -7.40
CA TYR A 57 -1.77 7.41 -7.35
C TYR A 57 -0.46 8.20 -7.43
N ASP A 58 -0.35 9.13 -8.38
CA ASP A 58 0.81 10.01 -8.54
C ASP A 58 0.99 10.89 -7.28
N PHE A 59 -0.10 11.39 -6.70
CA PHE A 59 -0.06 12.13 -5.43
C PHE A 59 0.47 11.26 -4.28
N MET A 60 -0.08 10.06 -4.11
CA MET A 60 0.34 9.14 -3.04
C MET A 60 1.81 8.76 -3.17
N THR A 61 2.26 8.41 -4.38
CA THR A 61 3.66 8.00 -4.62
C THR A 61 4.65 9.14 -4.41
N ALA A 62 4.30 10.38 -4.79
CA ALA A 62 5.18 11.53 -4.63
C ALA A 62 5.20 12.12 -3.20
N ASN A 63 4.12 11.94 -2.42
CA ASN A 63 3.94 12.65 -1.15
C ASN A 63 3.85 11.73 0.07
N MET A 64 3.96 10.41 -0.10
CA MET A 64 3.93 9.49 1.04
C MET A 64 5.05 9.84 2.03
N PRO A 65 4.72 10.11 3.30
CA PRO A 65 5.72 10.43 4.30
C PRO A 65 6.74 9.29 4.45
N GLU A 66 8.02 9.64 4.60
CA GLU A 66 9.11 8.68 4.79
C GLU A 66 8.84 7.75 5.98
N GLU A 67 8.30 8.29 7.09
CA GLU A 67 7.89 7.52 8.26
C GLU A 67 6.87 6.39 7.97
N VAL A 68 5.97 6.60 7.00
CA VAL A 68 5.00 5.57 6.58
C VAL A 68 5.70 4.49 5.76
N GLN A 69 6.61 4.91 4.87
CA GLN A 69 7.38 4.00 4.02
C GLN A 69 8.28 3.09 4.87
N ASP A 70 9.03 3.68 5.81
CA ASP A 70 9.93 2.97 6.71
C ASP A 70 9.18 2.00 7.63
N ALA A 71 8.07 2.45 8.23
CA ALA A 71 7.26 1.59 9.09
C ALA A 71 6.68 0.40 8.32
N PHE A 72 6.19 0.64 7.10
CA PHE A 72 5.66 -0.43 6.25
C PHE A 72 6.77 -1.38 5.77
N PHE A 73 7.95 -0.86 5.44
CA PHE A 73 9.10 -1.67 5.07
C PHE A 73 9.52 -2.63 6.20
N GLU A 74 9.57 -2.15 7.44
CA GLU A 74 9.87 -3.00 8.59
C GLU A 74 8.77 -4.05 8.84
N ASP A 75 7.50 -3.72 8.59
CA ASP A 75 6.40 -4.69 8.63
C ASP A 75 6.56 -5.80 7.60
N VAL A 76 6.87 -5.45 6.34
CA VAL A 76 7.17 -6.42 5.27
C VAL A 76 8.35 -7.29 5.66
N ARG A 77 9.46 -6.68 6.10
CA ARG A 77 10.67 -7.40 6.51
C ARG A 77 10.39 -8.39 7.64
N ARG A 78 9.63 -7.97 8.66
CA ARG A 78 9.26 -8.81 9.80
C ARG A 78 8.38 -9.99 9.39
N ILE A 79 7.37 -9.75 8.56
CA ILE A 79 6.41 -10.77 8.15
C ILE A 79 7.07 -11.78 7.23
N MET A 80 7.76 -11.33 6.18
CA MET A 80 8.49 -12.20 5.26
C MET A 80 9.65 -12.95 5.95
N GLY A 81 10.32 -12.30 6.92
CA GLY A 81 11.37 -12.92 7.72
C GLY A 81 10.86 -14.00 8.68
N ASN A 82 9.61 -13.91 9.12
CA ASN A 82 8.98 -14.92 9.97
C ASN A 82 8.43 -16.11 9.16
N GLU A 83 7.88 -15.87 7.97
CA GLU A 83 7.36 -16.94 7.10
C GLU A 83 8.48 -17.88 6.64
N ARG A 84 9.65 -17.33 6.26
CA ARG A 84 10.83 -18.16 5.91
C ARG A 84 11.32 -19.07 7.04
N LYS A 85 11.05 -18.72 8.31
CA LYS A 85 11.41 -19.57 9.46
C LYS A 85 10.39 -20.67 9.73
N HIS A 86 9.14 -20.47 9.31
CA HIS A 86 8.07 -21.45 9.47
C HIS A 86 8.22 -22.61 8.47
N ASP A 87 8.76 -22.36 7.28
CA ASP A 87 9.04 -23.40 6.27
C ASP A 87 10.28 -24.28 6.58
N MET A 88 11.04 -23.94 7.63
CA MET A 88 12.25 -24.67 8.06
C MET A 88 12.04 -25.55 9.30
N LEU A 89 10.79 -25.70 9.77
CA LEU A 89 10.38 -26.58 10.88
C LEU A 89 9.38 -27.63 10.39
#